data_AF-V9TRK9-F1
#
_entry.id   AF-V9TRK9-F1
#
_cell.length_a   1.000
_cell.length_b   1.000
_cell.length_c   1.000
_cell.angle_alpha   90.00
_cell.angle_beta   90.00
_cell.angle_gamma   90.00
#
_symmetry.space_group_name_H-M   'P 1'
#
loop_
_entity.id
_entity.type
_entity.pdbx_description
1 polymer ?
#
loop_
_entity_poly.entity_id
_entity_poly.type
_entity_poly.pdbx_seq_one_letter_code
_entity_poly.pdbx_strand_id
1 'polypeptide(L)' 'MNFGQALEALKQGKKVTRSIWGGYWFLSKNPEVKEELDAGYVRGFQTHDMIFAVLKDNGGVAPAQAYQADMLAEDWEVVE' A
#
# COMPACT_ATOMS: atom_id res chain seq x y z
N MET A 1 -7.72 7.38 -13.59
CA MET A 1 -6.43 6.94 -14.20
C MET A 1 -6.45 5.43 -14.32
N ASN A 2 -5.73 4.84 -15.26
CA ASN A 2 -5.57 3.38 -15.28
C ASN A 2 -4.55 2.91 -14.23
N PHE A 3 -4.53 1.61 -13.95
CA PHE A 3 -3.59 1.02 -12.98
C PHE A 3 -2.11 1.27 -13.32
N GLY A 4 -1.75 1.29 -14.62
CA GLY A 4 -0.37 1.58 -15.05
C GLY A 4 0.07 2.98 -14.64
N GLN A 5 -0.78 3.99 -14.84
CA GLN A 5 -0.56 5.36 -14.37
C GLN A 5 -0.48 5.44 -12.85
N ALA A 6 -1.34 4.71 -12.14
CA ALA A 6 -1.29 4.63 -10.68
C ALA A 6 0.02 4.01 -10.18
N LEU A 7 0.51 2.96 -10.85
CA LEU A 7 1.81 2.34 -10.54
C LEU A 7 2.98 3.30 -10.77
N GLU A 8 2.96 4.08 -11.85
CA GLU A 8 3.98 5.13 -12.06
C GLU A 8 3.91 6.23 -11.00
N ALA A 9 2.71 6.63 -10.56
CA ALA A 9 2.55 7.56 -9.45
C ALA A 9 3.12 7.00 -8.14
N LEU A 10 2.84 5.72 -7.82
CA LEU A 10 3.42 5.02 -6.67
C LEU A 10 4.95 5.01 -6.70
N LYS A 11 5.56 4.73 -7.87
CA LYS A 11 7.03 4.78 -8.06
C LYS A 11 7.61 6.17 -7.85
N GLN A 12 6.81 7.22 -8.08
CA GLN A 12 7.16 8.62 -7.80
C GLN A 12 6.93 9.01 -6.33
N GLY A 13 6.56 8.06 -5.46
CA GLY A 13 6.31 8.30 -4.04
C GLY A 13 4.93 8.90 -3.74
N LYS A 14 4.04 8.98 -4.73
CA LYS A 14 2.67 9.45 -4.53
C LYS A 14 1.81 8.34 -3.93
N LYS A 15 0.76 8.74 -3.21
CA LYS A 15 -0.30 7.84 -2.75
C LYS A 15 -1.37 7.74 -3.83
N VAL A 16 -2.01 6.58 -3.97
CA VAL A 16 -3.10 6.39 -4.93
C VAL A 16 -4.28 5.69 -4.28
N THR A 17 -5.49 5.91 -4.81
CA THR A 17 -6.69 5.22 -4.35
C THR A 17 -7.63 4.92 -5.51
N ARG A 18 -8.62 4.06 -5.24
CA ARG A 18 -9.77 3.83 -6.11
C ARG A 18 -10.88 4.77 -5.69
N SER A 19 -11.60 5.35 -6.65
CA SER A 19 -12.75 6.23 -6.37
C SER A 19 -13.82 5.62 -5.45
N ILE A 20 -13.94 4.29 -5.47
CA ILE A 20 -14.92 3.53 -4.69
C ILE A 20 -14.41 3.08 -3.30
N TRP A 21 -13.16 3.38 -2.94
CA TRP A 21 -12.53 2.88 -1.74
C TRP A 21 -12.01 4.00 -0.84
N GLY A 22 -12.24 3.87 0.47
CA GLY A 22 -11.88 4.90 1.46
C GLY A 22 -10.45 4.82 2.01
N GLY A 23 -9.63 3.89 1.52
CA GLY A 23 -8.21 3.78 1.88
C GLY A 23 -7.30 4.39 0.83
N TYR A 24 -5.99 4.16 0.94
CA TYR A 24 -5.03 4.49 -0.11
C TYR A 24 -3.86 3.52 -0.13
N TRP A 25 -3.19 3.42 -1.28
CA TRP A 25 -1.97 2.66 -1.48
C TRP A 25 -0.75 3.59 -1.52
N PHE A 26 0.37 3.11 -1.01
CA PHE A 26 1.66 3.78 -1.12
C PHE A 26 2.80 2.76 -1.31
N LEU A 27 3.86 3.16 -1.99
CA LEU A 27 5.06 2.34 -2.15
C LEU A 27 6.06 2.67 -1.06
N SER A 28 6.54 1.65 -0.35
CA SER A 28 7.62 1.77 0.64
C SER A 28 8.84 0.98 0.19
N LYS A 29 10.02 1.55 0.38
CA LYS A 29 11.30 1.01 -0.08
C LYS A 29 12.00 0.28 1.07
N ASN A 30 12.26 -1.01 0.91
CA ASN A 30 12.79 -1.92 1.93
C ASN A 30 12.23 -1.68 3.36
N PRO A 31 10.90 -1.79 3.56
CA PRO A 31 10.32 -1.60 4.88
C PRO A 31 10.72 -2.71 5.86
N GLU A 32 10.75 -2.35 7.14
CA GLU A 32 10.91 -3.30 8.24
C GLU A 32 9.57 -3.51 8.93
N VAL A 33 9.16 -4.76 9.10
CA VAL A 33 7.98 -5.11 9.91
C VAL A 33 8.46 -5.61 11.26
N LYS A 34 7.91 -5.05 12.35
CA LYS A 34 8.24 -5.44 13.72
C LYS A 34 7.00 -6.00 14.41
N GLU A 35 7.20 -7.11 15.08
CA GLU A 35 6.23 -7.73 15.97
C GLU A 35 6.80 -7.70 17.39
N GLU A 36 6.10 -7.02 18.31
CA GLU A 36 6.40 -7.09 19.73
C GLU A 36 5.83 -8.39 20.31
N LEU A 37 6.70 -9.16 20.97
CA LEU A 37 6.38 -10.43 21.60
C LEU A 37 6.41 -10.28 23.13
N ASP A 38 5.95 -11.32 23.82
CA ASP A 38 6.00 -11.40 25.28
C ASP A 38 7.43 -11.17 25.81
N ALA A 39 7.51 -10.66 27.04
CA ALA A 39 8.77 -10.36 27.73
C ALA A 39 9.69 -9.35 27.01
N GLY A 40 9.16 -8.53 26.11
CA GLY A 40 9.88 -7.43 25.46
C GLY A 40 10.80 -7.85 24.32
N TYR A 41 10.65 -9.08 23.82
CA TYR A 41 11.33 -9.50 22.60
C TYR A 41 10.69 -8.84 21.37
N VAL A 42 11.51 -8.43 20.41
CA VAL A 42 11.04 -7.90 19.12
C VAL A 42 11.50 -8.83 18.01
N ARG A 43 10.56 -9.28 17.19
CA ARG A 43 10.85 -9.99 15.95
C ARG A 43 10.76 -9.00 14.79
N GLY A 44 11.86 -8.84 14.06
CA GLY A 44 11.94 -8.00 12.86
C GLY A 44 11.97 -8.85 11.59
N PHE A 45 11.26 -8.39 10.57
CA PHE A 45 11.31 -8.94 9.22
C PHE A 45 11.76 -7.87 8.25
N GLN A 46 12.83 -8.16 7.51
CA GLN A 46 13.24 -7.34 6.37
C GLN A 46 12.38 -7.70 5.17
N THR A 47 11.82 -6.68 4.54
CA THR A 47 11.01 -6.86 3.32
C THR A 47 11.69 -6.17 2.15
N HIS A 48 11.34 -6.60 0.93
CA HIS A 48 11.69 -5.85 -0.28
C HIS A 48 10.71 -4.69 -0.47
N ASP A 49 10.99 -3.84 -1.45
CA ASP A 49 10.02 -2.85 -1.94
C ASP A 49 8.61 -3.43 -2.04
N MET A 50 7.67 -2.78 -1.37
CA MET A 50 6.31 -3.28 -1.21
C MET A 50 5.31 -2.13 -1.29
N ILE A 51 4.20 -2.39 -1.98
CA ILE A 51 3.05 -1.49 -1.94
C ILE A 51 2.21 -1.90 -0.73
N PHE A 52 1.82 -0.93 0.08
CA PHE A 52 0.93 -1.13 1.21
C PHE A 52 -0.38 -0.42 0.99
N ALA A 53 -1.46 -1.04 1.46
CA ALA A 53 -2.78 -0.46 1.58
C ALA A 53 -2.98 0.03 3.02
N VAL A 54 -3.26 1.32 3.19
CA VAL A 54 -3.83 1.87 4.43
C VAL A 54 -5.34 1.70 4.33
N LEU A 55 -5.91 0.98 5.30
CA LEU A 55 -7.34 0.75 5.36
C LEU A 55 -8.07 2.02 5.79
N LYS A 56 -9.34 2.15 5.38
CA LYS A 56 -10.21 3.26 5.74
C LYS A 56 -10.17 3.50 7.27
N ASP A 57 -10.27 4.76 7.68
CA ASP A 57 -10.32 5.18 9.08
C ASP A 57 -9.07 4.77 9.89
N ASN A 58 -7.91 4.69 9.23
CA ASN A 58 -6.65 4.20 9.80
C ASN A 58 -6.78 2.80 10.42
N GLY A 59 -7.63 1.94 9.85
CA GLY A 59 -7.89 0.57 10.32
C GLY A 59 -6.71 -0.41 10.20
N GLY A 60 -5.50 0.10 9.97
CA GLY A 60 -4.27 -0.68 9.82
C GLY A 60 -3.65 -0.56 8.43
N VAL A 61 -2.55 -1.29 8.26
CA VAL A 61 -1.77 -1.34 7.03
C VAL A 61 -1.56 -2.80 6.64
N ALA A 62 -1.76 -3.12 5.36
CA ALA A 62 -1.57 -4.46 4.83
C ALA A 62 -0.78 -4.42 3.51
N PRO A 63 0.02 -5.45 3.18
CA PRO A 63 0.58 -5.60 1.85
C PRO A 63 -0.53 -5.54 0.79
N ALA A 64 -0.36 -4.66 -0.20
CA ALA A 64 -1.30 -4.52 -1.31
C ALA A 64 -0.85 -5.39 -2.48
N GLN A 65 -1.70 -6.33 -2.88
CA GLN A 65 -1.55 -7.12 -4.09
C GLN A 65 -2.65 -6.72 -5.08
N ALA A 66 -2.25 -6.24 -6.26
CA ALA A 66 -3.21 -5.91 -7.31
C ALA A 66 -3.82 -7.19 -7.91
N TYR A 67 -5.14 -7.26 -7.93
CA TYR A 67 -5.89 -8.30 -8.61
C TYR A 67 -6.32 -7.86 -10.01
N GLN A 68 -6.94 -8.75 -10.78
CA GLN A 68 -7.43 -8.42 -12.13
C GLN A 68 -8.38 -7.21 -12.11
N ALA A 69 -9.23 -7.09 -11.10
CA ALA A 69 -10.13 -5.94 -10.94
C ALA A 69 -9.40 -4.62 -10.67
N ASP A 70 -8.19 -4.66 -10.09
CA ASP A 70 -7.34 -3.49 -9.88
C ASP A 70 -6.63 -3.09 -11.16
N MET A 71 -6.07 -4.08 -11.86
CA MET A 71 -5.33 -3.89 -13.10
C MET A 71 -6.20 -3.41 -14.26
N LEU A 72 -7.46 -3.83 -14.31
CA LEU A 72 -8.43 -3.45 -15.36
C LEU A 72 -9.22 -2.18 -15.03
N ALA A 73 -8.95 -1.55 -13.89
CA ALA A 73 -9.67 -0.37 -13.46
C ALA A 73 -9.14 0.93 -14.04
N GLU A 74 -10.06 1.87 -14.22
CA GLU A 74 -9.84 3.20 -14.81
C GLU A 74 -10.12 4.34 -13.84
N ASP A 75 -10.55 4.02 -12.61
CA ASP A 75 -10.95 4.95 -11.55
C ASP A 75 -9.89 5.10 -10.46
N TRP A 76 -8.60 4.97 -10.82
CA TRP A 76 -7.50 5.31 -9.92
C TRP A 76 -7.26 6.82 -9.85
N GLU A 77 -6.95 7.31 -8.65
CA GLU A 77 -6.74 8.72 -8.32
C GLU A 77 -5.48 8.88 -7.46
N VAL A 78 -4.82 10.05 -7.52
CA VAL A 78 -3.73 10.39 -6.59
C VAL A 78 -4.35 11.00 -5.33
N VAL A 79 -3.84 10.60 -4.16
CA VAL A 79 -4.23 11.19 -2.88
C VAL A 79 -3.19 12.24 -2.49
N GLU A 80 -3.66 13.47 -2.20
CA GLU A 80 -2.84 14.58 -1.69
C GLU A 80 -2.44 14.38 -0.22
#